data_AF-A0AA39KBW5-F1
#
_entry.id   AF-A0AA39KBW5-F1
#
_cell.length_a   1.000
_cell.length_b   1.000
_cell.length_c   1.000
_cell.angle_alpha   90.00
_cell.angle_beta   90.00
_cell.angle_gamma   90.00
#
_symmetry.space_group_name_H-M   'P 1'
#
loop_
_entity.id
_entity.type
_entity.pdbx_description
1 polymer ?
#
loop_
_entity_poly.entity_id
_entity_poly.type
_entity_poly.pdbx_seq_one_letter_code
_entity_poly.pdbx_strand_id
1 'polypeptide(L)'
;IQSVIKNTTTPSWINSVPSNYRETSAGTIKADEWHVLSTIYLPIALVTLWGDNNGQPLPDDSWHLPILDCTMVLFQAVTIICRYTMNLGQATTYRNLLKKCVDGLYSVHPHMQTHKERPNVHAAFHLYEFIISFEPVISWWCFSFECLFVTLQKININDHVGGKLSFFFISCVQELTSLLGELKTTMLQSFMKAANLHHYLSRPECPQHMQEFKCLLDNALPPKDQREVKFEADPPMLRQT
;
A
#
# COMPACT_ATOMS: atom_id res chain seq x y z
N ILE A 1 7.85 -22.33 -0.73
CA ILE A 1 8.17 -20.91 -0.40
C ILE A 1 9.15 -20.79 0.78
N GLN A 2 8.88 -21.36 1.97
CA GLN A 2 9.80 -21.28 3.12
C GLN A 2 11.23 -21.76 2.81
N SER A 3 11.37 -22.87 2.07
CA SER A 3 12.68 -23.35 1.59
C SER A 3 13.40 -22.31 0.73
N VAL A 4 12.69 -21.62 -0.17
CA VAL A 4 13.26 -20.57 -1.03
C VAL A 4 13.73 -19.39 -0.19
N ILE A 5 12.93 -18.96 0.80
CA ILE A 5 13.30 -17.88 1.73
C ILE A 5 14.60 -18.21 2.49
N LYS A 6 14.73 -19.45 2.97
CA LYS A 6 15.91 -19.89 3.73
C LYS A 6 17.18 -20.02 2.86
N ASN A 7 17.03 -20.38 1.59
CA ASN A 7 18.16 -20.71 0.70
C ASN A 7 18.56 -19.55 -0.24
N THR A 8 17.77 -18.48 -0.31
CA THR A 8 18.05 -17.34 -1.20
C THR A 8 18.85 -16.28 -0.45
N THR A 9 20.06 -16.01 -0.92
CA THR A 9 20.91 -14.93 -0.38
C THR A 9 20.50 -13.59 -0.99
N THR A 10 20.04 -12.64 -0.17
CA THR A 10 19.72 -11.28 -0.60
C THR A 10 20.81 -10.29 -0.21
N PRO A 11 21.03 -9.21 -0.98
CA PRO A 11 21.86 -8.09 -0.55
C PRO A 11 21.40 -7.46 0.77
N SER A 12 22.32 -6.81 1.49
CA SER A 12 22.07 -6.21 2.80
C SER A 12 21.05 -5.07 2.82
N TRP A 13 20.76 -4.46 1.67
CA TRP A 13 19.78 -3.38 1.54
C TRP A 13 18.34 -3.88 1.31
N ILE A 14 18.13 -5.21 1.17
CA ILE A 14 16.80 -5.80 1.06
C ILE A 14 16.35 -6.21 2.47
N ASN A 15 15.14 -5.77 2.85
CA ASN A 15 14.55 -6.15 4.13
C ASN A 15 14.32 -7.67 4.20
N SER A 16 14.58 -8.25 5.37
CA SER A 16 14.37 -9.67 5.61
C SER A 16 12.88 -10.01 5.68
N VAL A 17 12.49 -11.14 5.08
CA VAL A 17 11.15 -11.72 5.23
C VAL A 17 11.23 -12.86 6.27
N PRO A 18 10.23 -13.02 7.16
CA PRO A 18 10.22 -14.11 8.14
C PRO A 18 10.34 -15.49 7.49
N SER A 19 11.32 -16.27 7.93
CA SER A 19 11.62 -17.60 7.37
C SER A 19 10.56 -18.66 7.70
N ASN A 20 9.74 -18.39 8.71
CA ASN A 20 8.55 -19.16 9.11
C ASN A 20 7.26 -18.63 8.47
N TYR A 21 7.34 -17.91 7.34
CA TYR A 21 6.19 -17.45 6.57
C TYR A 21 5.11 -18.56 6.42
N ARG A 22 3.83 -18.20 6.66
CA ARG A 22 2.62 -19.06 6.81
C ARG A 22 2.44 -19.79 8.14
N GLU A 23 3.35 -19.68 9.10
CA GLU A 23 3.12 -20.20 10.45
C GLU A 23 2.41 -19.15 11.31
N THR A 24 1.53 -19.58 12.21
CA THR A 24 0.82 -18.69 13.14
C THR A 24 1.78 -17.90 14.04
N SER A 25 2.98 -18.42 14.29
CA SER A 25 4.05 -17.75 15.03
C SER A 25 4.76 -16.63 14.26
N ALA A 26 4.55 -16.50 12.94
CA ALA A 26 5.24 -15.49 12.13
C ALA A 26 4.70 -14.07 12.36
N GLY A 27 3.51 -13.94 12.96
CA GLY A 27 2.83 -12.66 13.13
C GLY A 27 2.28 -12.10 11.82
N THR A 28 1.90 -10.82 11.84
CA THR A 28 1.35 -10.11 10.68
C THR A 28 2.49 -9.56 9.82
N ILE A 29 2.44 -9.87 8.53
CA ILE A 29 3.44 -9.43 7.55
C ILE A 29 3.21 -7.96 7.24
N LYS A 30 4.29 -7.18 7.31
CA LYS A 30 4.29 -5.75 7.01
C LYS A 30 4.27 -5.49 5.50
N ALA A 31 3.87 -4.28 5.12
CA ALA A 31 3.74 -3.91 3.70
C ALA A 31 5.05 -4.08 2.91
N ASP A 32 6.20 -3.73 3.52
CA ASP A 32 7.51 -3.89 2.91
C ASP A 32 7.92 -5.36 2.78
N GLU A 33 7.63 -6.19 3.80
CA GLU A 33 7.84 -7.64 3.74
C GLU A 33 6.97 -8.29 2.65
N TRP A 34 5.71 -7.85 2.50
CA TRP A 34 4.83 -8.28 1.40
C TRP A 34 5.41 -7.92 0.03
N HIS A 35 5.97 -6.72 -0.11
CA HIS A 35 6.59 -6.28 -1.34
C HIS A 35 7.80 -7.16 -1.71
N VAL A 36 8.71 -7.41 -0.77
CA VAL A 36 9.88 -8.28 -0.98
C VAL A 36 9.46 -9.72 -1.28
N LEU A 37 8.48 -10.25 -0.53
CA LEU A 37 7.93 -11.58 -0.75
C LEU A 37 7.36 -11.73 -2.17
N SER A 38 6.59 -10.74 -2.63
CA SER A 38 5.90 -10.76 -3.91
C SER A 38 6.83 -10.54 -5.10
N THR A 39 7.90 -9.76 -4.94
CA THR A 39 8.78 -9.38 -6.06
C THR A 39 10.02 -10.26 -6.20
N ILE A 40 10.43 -10.96 -5.14
CA ILE A 40 11.66 -11.78 -5.15
C ILE A 40 11.33 -13.25 -4.91
N TYR A 41 10.79 -13.55 -3.73
CA TYR A 41 10.67 -14.94 -3.28
C TYR A 41 9.57 -15.71 -4.00
N LEU A 42 8.41 -15.10 -4.26
CA LEU A 42 7.31 -15.73 -4.98
C LEU A 42 7.68 -16.08 -6.43
N PRO A 43 8.29 -15.19 -7.25
CA PRO A 43 8.75 -15.56 -8.58
C PRO A 43 9.70 -16.76 -8.56
N ILE A 44 10.72 -16.75 -7.69
CA ILE A 44 11.70 -17.85 -7.59
C ILE A 44 10.99 -19.15 -7.18
N ALA A 45 10.09 -19.09 -6.19
CA ALA A 45 9.36 -20.26 -5.73
C ALA A 45 8.42 -20.84 -6.79
N LEU A 46 7.76 -19.99 -7.59
CA LEU A 46 6.85 -20.44 -8.63
C LEU A 46 7.61 -21.05 -9.81
N VAL A 47 8.72 -20.45 -10.24
CA VAL A 47 9.57 -21.03 -11.29
C VAL A 47 10.19 -22.35 -10.83
N THR A 48 10.67 -22.44 -9.59
CA THR A 48 11.26 -23.69 -9.09
C THR A 48 10.24 -24.80 -8.86
N LEU A 49 8.97 -24.46 -8.62
CA LEU A 49 7.91 -25.44 -8.39
C LEU A 49 7.20 -25.88 -9.67
N TRP A 50 6.97 -24.95 -10.60
CA TRP A 50 6.14 -25.17 -11.80
C TRP A 50 6.87 -24.94 -13.11
N GLY A 51 8.14 -24.50 -13.08
CA GLY A 51 8.94 -24.32 -14.29
C GLY A 51 9.24 -25.64 -14.98
N ASP A 52 9.59 -25.55 -16.26
CA ASP A 52 9.94 -26.70 -17.08
C ASP A 52 11.20 -27.41 -16.53
N ASN A 53 11.15 -28.74 -16.44
CA ASN A 53 12.26 -29.59 -16.03
C ASN A 53 13.23 -29.79 -17.20
N ASN A 54 13.97 -28.73 -17.57
CA ASN A 54 15.07 -28.77 -18.53
C ASN A 54 14.74 -29.51 -19.86
N GLY A 55 13.58 -29.24 -20.46
CA GLY A 55 13.22 -29.74 -21.79
C GLY A 55 12.65 -31.16 -21.82
N GLN A 56 12.17 -31.68 -20.67
CA GLN A 56 11.32 -32.87 -20.71
C GLN A 56 9.96 -32.51 -21.33
N PRO A 57 9.37 -33.39 -22.17
CA PRO A 57 8.06 -33.16 -22.74
C PRO A 57 7.06 -32.88 -21.62
N LEU A 58 6.39 -31.75 -21.74
CA LEU A 58 5.42 -31.30 -20.77
C LEU A 58 4.27 -32.32 -20.70
N PRO A 59 3.94 -32.87 -19.51
CA PRO A 59 2.77 -33.73 -19.37
C PRO A 59 1.51 -32.98 -19.81
N ASP A 60 0.59 -33.68 -20.49
CA ASP A 60 -0.63 -33.12 -21.10
C ASP A 60 -1.51 -32.34 -20.09
N ASP A 61 -1.37 -32.65 -18.79
CA ASP A 61 -2.09 -32.03 -17.68
C ASP A 61 -1.40 -30.79 -17.05
N SER A 62 -0.48 -30.13 -17.77
CA SER A 62 0.33 -29.03 -17.20
C SER A 62 -0.39 -27.67 -17.14
N TRP A 63 -1.55 -27.62 -16.50
CA TRP A 63 -2.33 -26.40 -16.25
C TRP A 63 -1.56 -25.34 -15.44
N HIS A 64 -0.49 -25.75 -14.75
CA HIS A 64 0.38 -24.87 -13.95
C HIS A 64 1.18 -23.88 -14.79
N LEU A 65 1.59 -24.23 -16.01
CA LEU A 65 2.43 -23.36 -16.85
C LEU A 65 1.71 -22.08 -17.30
N PRO A 66 0.48 -22.14 -17.85
CA PRO A 66 -0.27 -20.92 -18.14
C PRO A 66 -0.48 -20.01 -16.93
N ILE A 67 -0.64 -20.57 -15.73
CA ILE A 67 -0.74 -19.80 -14.49
C ILE A 67 0.60 -19.17 -14.14
N LEU A 68 1.69 -19.92 -14.27
CA LEU A 68 3.03 -19.43 -14.05
C LEU A 68 3.31 -18.24 -14.97
N ASP A 69 3.06 -18.38 -16.28
CA ASP A 69 3.23 -17.31 -17.27
C ASP A 69 2.38 -16.08 -16.93
N CYS A 70 1.10 -16.29 -16.63
CA CYS A 70 0.19 -15.22 -16.19
C CYS A 70 0.76 -14.48 -14.96
N THR A 71 1.28 -15.23 -13.98
CA THR A 71 1.82 -14.68 -12.74
C THR A 71 3.14 -13.95 -12.98
N MET A 72 4.00 -14.46 -13.85
CA MET A 72 5.26 -13.79 -14.25
C MET A 72 5.00 -12.47 -14.97
N VAL A 73 4.01 -12.45 -15.88
CA VAL A 73 3.58 -11.22 -16.54
C VAL A 73 3.08 -10.19 -15.53
N LEU A 74 2.36 -10.62 -14.49
CA LEU A 74 1.92 -9.74 -13.40
C LEU A 74 3.11 -9.17 -12.63
N PHE A 75 4.11 -9.99 -12.27
CA PHE A 75 5.32 -9.51 -11.58
C PHE A 75 6.10 -8.50 -12.43
N GLN A 76 6.16 -8.70 -13.75
CA GLN A 76 6.75 -7.74 -14.67
C GLN A 76 5.98 -6.40 -14.66
N ALA A 77 4.65 -6.46 -14.69
CA ALA A 77 3.81 -5.25 -14.61
C ALA A 77 4.05 -4.48 -13.30
N VAL A 78 4.06 -5.18 -12.16
CA VAL A 78 4.36 -4.59 -10.84
C VAL A 78 5.77 -3.99 -10.81
N THR A 79 6.75 -4.67 -11.38
CA THR A 79 8.14 -4.16 -11.44
C THR A 79 8.25 -2.87 -12.25
N ILE A 80 7.49 -2.73 -13.34
CA ILE A 80 7.48 -1.50 -14.15
C ILE A 80 6.81 -0.37 -13.38
N ILE A 81 5.65 -0.62 -12.79
CA ILE A 81 4.86 0.44 -12.16
C ILE A 81 5.50 0.98 -10.87
N CYS A 82 6.29 0.14 -10.17
CA CYS A 82 7.02 0.53 -8.97
C CYS A 82 8.37 1.24 -9.25
N ARG A 83 8.71 1.56 -10.50
CA ARG A 83 9.95 2.31 -10.82
C ARG A 83 9.85 3.75 -10.32
N TYR A 84 11.00 4.33 -9.97
CA TYR A 84 11.13 5.74 -9.59
C TYR A 84 11.02 6.72 -10.76
N THR A 85 11.00 6.21 -11.99
CA THR A 85 10.84 7.01 -13.20
C THR A 85 9.75 6.38 -14.04
N MET A 86 8.89 7.22 -14.61
CA MET A 86 7.78 6.81 -15.45
C MET A 86 7.84 7.57 -16.77
N ASN A 87 7.56 6.88 -17.86
CA ASN A 87 7.34 7.49 -19.17
C ASN A 87 6.20 6.79 -19.89
N LEU A 88 5.73 7.38 -20.98
CA LEU A 88 4.60 6.85 -21.75
C LEU A 88 4.85 5.41 -22.25
N GLY A 89 6.09 5.08 -22.63
CA GLY A 89 6.45 3.73 -23.08
C GLY A 89 6.33 2.70 -21.95
N GLN A 90 6.79 3.03 -20.75
CA GLN A 90 6.65 2.20 -19.55
C GLN A 90 5.18 2.05 -19.15
N ALA A 91 4.41 3.14 -19.14
CA ALA A 91 2.98 3.11 -18.86
C ALA A 91 2.24 2.19 -19.86
N THR A 92 2.54 2.32 -21.15
CA THR A 92 1.96 1.47 -22.20
C THR A 92 2.36 0.00 -22.01
N THR A 93 3.62 -0.26 -21.67
CA THR A 93 4.11 -1.62 -21.39
C THR A 93 3.40 -2.22 -20.19
N TYR A 94 3.23 -1.46 -19.10
CA TYR A 94 2.45 -1.86 -17.94
C TYR A 94 1.02 -2.27 -18.32
N ARG A 95 0.30 -1.41 -19.06
CA ARG A 95 -1.07 -1.69 -19.51
C ARG A 95 -1.16 -2.97 -20.36
N ASN A 96 -0.20 -3.16 -21.27
CA ASN A 96 -0.15 -4.34 -22.13
C ASN A 96 0.13 -5.63 -21.33
N LEU A 97 1.05 -5.58 -20.37
CA LEU A 97 1.33 -6.70 -19.48
C LEU A 97 0.11 -7.03 -18.61
N LEU A 98 -0.53 -6.02 -18.02
CA LEU A 98 -1.73 -6.23 -17.22
C LEU A 98 -2.84 -6.89 -18.05
N LYS A 99 -3.07 -6.41 -19.28
CA LYS A 99 -4.02 -7.04 -20.21
C LYS A 99 -3.65 -8.49 -20.51
N LYS A 100 -2.39 -8.77 -20.84
CA LYS A 100 -1.91 -10.13 -21.12
C LYS A 100 -2.11 -11.08 -19.93
N CYS A 101 -1.84 -10.61 -18.71
CA CYS A 101 -2.10 -11.35 -17.48
C CYS A 101 -3.61 -11.64 -17.32
N VAL A 102 -4.47 -10.63 -17.47
CA VAL A 102 -5.92 -10.78 -17.29
C VAL A 102 -6.52 -11.73 -18.34
N ASP A 103 -6.11 -11.58 -19.61
CA ASP A 103 -6.54 -12.46 -20.70
C ASP A 103 -6.07 -13.92 -20.44
N GLY A 104 -4.83 -14.11 -19.99
CA GLY A 104 -4.31 -15.42 -19.60
C GLY A 104 -5.08 -16.04 -18.44
N LEU A 105 -5.40 -15.24 -17.40
CA LEU A 105 -6.19 -15.69 -16.27
C LEU A 105 -7.58 -16.18 -16.70
N TYR A 106 -8.23 -15.47 -17.63
CA TYR A 106 -9.52 -15.87 -18.19
C TYR A 106 -9.45 -17.12 -19.04
N SER A 107 -8.32 -17.38 -19.70
CA SER A 107 -8.09 -18.63 -20.44
C SER A 107 -7.98 -19.83 -19.50
N VAL A 108 -7.29 -19.67 -18.36
CA VAL A 108 -7.08 -20.77 -17.40
C VAL A 108 -8.30 -20.98 -16.51
N HIS A 109 -9.00 -19.90 -16.15
CA HIS A 109 -10.15 -19.93 -15.25
C HIS A 109 -11.38 -19.31 -15.93
N PRO A 110 -12.08 -20.06 -16.80
CA PRO A 110 -13.24 -19.54 -17.53
C PRO A 110 -14.35 -18.99 -16.63
N HIS A 111 -14.53 -19.54 -15.42
CA HIS A 111 -15.50 -19.05 -14.43
C HIS A 111 -15.27 -17.58 -14.01
N MET A 112 -14.04 -17.07 -14.16
CA MET A 112 -13.73 -15.67 -13.87
C MET A 112 -14.27 -14.72 -14.95
N GLN A 113 -14.57 -15.21 -16.16
CA GLN A 113 -15.17 -14.40 -17.22
C GLN A 113 -16.61 -14.00 -16.90
N THR A 114 -17.34 -14.83 -16.16
CA THR A 114 -18.71 -14.56 -15.71
C THR A 114 -18.77 -13.39 -14.72
N HIS A 115 -17.71 -13.21 -13.93
CA HIS A 115 -17.56 -12.10 -12.97
C HIS A 115 -16.51 -11.09 -13.47
N LYS A 116 -16.73 -10.58 -14.68
CA LYS A 116 -15.80 -9.68 -15.40
C LYS A 116 -15.47 -8.39 -14.64
N GLU A 117 -16.38 -7.93 -13.80
CA GLU A 117 -16.24 -6.67 -13.05
C GLU A 117 -15.61 -6.89 -11.68
N ARG A 118 -14.31 -7.18 -11.67
CA ARG A 118 -13.55 -7.19 -10.40
C ARG A 118 -13.02 -5.78 -10.13
N PRO A 119 -13.45 -5.11 -9.04
CA PRO A 119 -13.02 -3.75 -8.72
C PRO A 119 -11.50 -3.60 -8.70
N ASN A 120 -10.78 -4.60 -8.18
CA ASN A 120 -9.31 -4.58 -8.13
C ASN A 120 -8.67 -4.60 -9.52
N VAL A 121 -9.20 -5.43 -10.44
CA VAL A 121 -8.69 -5.50 -11.82
C VAL A 121 -9.01 -4.21 -12.56
N HIS A 122 -10.22 -3.69 -12.41
CA HIS A 122 -10.65 -2.41 -12.98
C HIS A 122 -9.78 -1.24 -12.48
N ALA A 123 -9.58 -1.13 -11.16
CA ALA A 123 -8.72 -0.12 -10.55
C ALA A 123 -7.26 -0.24 -11.02
N ALA A 124 -6.74 -1.46 -11.20
CA ALA A 124 -5.40 -1.68 -11.73
C ALA A 124 -5.24 -1.15 -13.16
N PHE A 125 -6.27 -1.21 -14.01
CA PHE A 125 -6.22 -0.60 -15.33
C PHE A 125 -6.19 0.93 -15.29
N HIS A 126 -6.87 1.55 -14.33
CA HIS A 126 -6.85 3.00 -14.10
C HIS A 126 -5.48 3.54 -13.64
N LEU A 127 -4.60 2.67 -13.15
CA LEU A 127 -3.24 3.08 -12.81
C LEU A 127 -2.47 3.63 -14.02
N TYR A 128 -2.79 3.21 -15.25
CA TYR A 128 -2.17 3.77 -16.45
C TYR A 128 -2.42 5.28 -16.58
N GLU A 129 -3.65 5.72 -16.37
CA GLU A 129 -4.01 7.13 -16.43
C GLU A 129 -3.31 7.89 -15.31
N PHE A 130 -3.30 7.31 -14.09
CA PHE A 130 -2.72 7.97 -12.93
C PHE A 130 -1.20 8.13 -13.02
N ILE A 131 -0.46 7.14 -13.53
CA ILE A 131 1.00 7.26 -13.66
C ILE A 131 1.44 8.25 -14.76
N ILE A 132 0.56 8.57 -15.71
CA ILE A 132 0.79 9.62 -16.71
C ILE A 132 0.50 11.00 -16.11
N SER A 133 -0.53 11.11 -15.27
CA SER A 133 -0.97 12.39 -14.71
C SER A 133 -0.25 12.80 -13.40
N PHE A 134 0.14 11.84 -12.58
CA PHE A 134 0.60 12.09 -11.20
C PHE A 134 2.01 11.60 -10.92
N GLU A 135 2.84 11.36 -11.96
CA GLU A 135 4.20 10.83 -11.81
C GLU A 135 4.19 9.37 -11.27
N PRO A 136 5.35 8.71 -11.06
CA PRO A 136 5.39 7.29 -10.70
C PRO A 136 4.62 6.96 -9.41
N VAL A 137 4.05 5.75 -9.34
CA VAL A 137 3.18 5.29 -8.22
C VAL A 137 3.82 5.48 -6.85
N ILE A 138 5.14 5.33 -6.75
CA ILE A 138 5.85 5.44 -5.47
C ILE A 138 5.68 6.81 -4.80
N SER A 139 5.41 7.86 -5.58
CA SER A 139 5.21 9.22 -5.11
C SER A 139 3.88 9.40 -4.37
N TRP A 140 2.85 8.61 -4.72
CA TRP A 140 1.47 8.78 -4.24
C TRP A 140 0.80 7.50 -3.73
N TRP A 141 1.52 6.39 -3.63
CA TRP A 141 0.99 5.17 -3.01
C TRP A 141 0.68 5.38 -1.52
N CYS A 142 -0.46 4.85 -1.06
CA CYS A 142 -0.85 4.65 0.34
C CYS A 142 0.28 4.36 1.33
N PHE A 143 1.31 3.55 1.03
CA PHE A 143 2.40 3.28 1.98
C PHE A 143 3.06 4.57 2.52
N SER A 144 3.25 5.51 1.60
CA SER A 144 3.81 6.82 1.84
C SER A 144 2.90 7.67 2.75
N PHE A 145 1.58 7.46 2.68
CA PHE A 145 0.61 8.06 3.59
C PHE A 145 0.48 7.32 4.92
N GLU A 146 0.55 5.98 4.94
CA GLU A 146 0.54 5.19 6.16
C GLU A 146 1.70 5.56 7.07
N CYS A 147 2.91 5.74 6.52
CA CYS A 147 4.06 6.24 7.27
C CYS A 147 3.80 7.64 7.85
N LEU A 148 3.19 8.54 7.08
CA LEU A 148 2.79 9.87 7.53
C LEU A 148 1.76 9.78 8.66
N PHE A 149 0.72 8.96 8.51
CA PHE A 149 -0.32 8.77 9.51
C PHE A 149 0.23 8.18 10.81
N VAL A 150 1.09 7.16 10.74
CA VAL A 150 1.75 6.59 11.93
C VAL A 150 2.59 7.66 12.64
N THR A 151 3.28 8.52 11.88
CA THR A 151 4.05 9.64 12.45
C THR A 151 3.11 10.65 13.12
N LEU A 152 2.04 11.06 12.43
CA LEU A 152 1.04 11.99 12.95
C LEU A 152 0.36 11.45 14.24
N GLN A 153 0.06 10.16 14.31
CA GLN A 153 -0.56 9.53 15.48
C GLN A 153 0.36 9.52 16.72
N LYS A 154 1.69 9.52 16.51
CA LYS A 154 2.70 9.60 17.58
C LYS A 154 2.92 11.03 18.08
N ILE A 155 2.52 12.03 17.30
CA ILE A 155 2.58 13.42 17.74
C ILE A 155 1.56 13.58 18.87
N ASN A 156 2.06 13.96 20.04
CA ASN A 156 1.22 14.25 21.18
C ASN A 156 0.49 15.59 20.95
N ILE A 157 -0.79 15.54 20.59
CA ILE A 157 -1.67 16.72 20.45
C ILE A 157 -2.24 17.08 21.82
N ASN A 158 -1.39 17.20 22.84
CA ASN A 158 -1.77 17.82 24.10
C ASN A 158 -1.61 19.32 23.88
N ASP A 159 -2.71 20.07 23.89
CA ASP A 159 -2.90 21.50 23.55
C ASP A 159 -2.03 22.53 24.33
N HIS A 160 -0.77 22.23 24.63
CA HIS A 160 0.16 23.09 25.34
C HIS A 160 0.97 23.96 24.37
N VAL A 161 0.94 25.27 24.60
CA VAL A 161 1.75 26.26 23.87
C VAL A 161 3.24 26.07 24.19
N GLY A 162 4.10 26.10 23.15
CA GLY A 162 5.55 26.26 23.31
C GLY A 162 6.34 24.98 23.58
N GLY A 163 5.74 23.80 23.45
CA GLY A 163 6.51 22.56 23.41
C GLY A 163 7.56 22.62 22.29
N LYS A 164 8.74 22.03 22.51
CA LYS A 164 9.88 21.88 21.54
C LYS A 164 9.51 21.32 20.16
N LEU A 165 8.22 21.07 19.90
CA LEU A 165 7.62 20.63 18.67
C LEU A 165 7.89 21.63 17.53
N SER A 166 7.66 22.94 17.67
CA SER A 166 7.73 23.83 16.49
C SER A 166 9.13 23.89 15.86
N PHE A 167 10.20 23.78 16.64
CA PHE A 167 11.57 23.88 16.14
C PHE A 167 12.07 22.57 15.50
N PHE A 168 11.78 21.41 16.11
CA PHE A 168 12.14 20.11 15.53
C PHE A 168 11.30 19.80 14.28
N PHE A 169 10.06 20.29 14.24
CA PHE A 169 9.10 20.04 13.18
C PHE A 169 9.27 20.95 11.97
N ILE A 170 9.64 22.23 12.14
CA ILE A 170 10.01 23.10 11.00
C ILE A 170 11.24 22.55 10.28
N SER A 171 12.25 22.06 11.02
CA SER A 171 13.42 21.40 10.41
C SER A 171 13.04 20.13 9.67
N CYS A 172 12.17 19.30 10.26
CA CYS A 172 11.66 18.08 9.65
C CYS A 172 10.84 18.39 8.39
N VAL A 173 9.95 19.38 8.42
CA VAL A 173 9.17 19.80 7.24
C VAL A 173 10.09 20.33 6.15
N GLN A 174 11.11 21.14 6.47
CA GLN A 174 12.03 21.69 5.46
C GLN A 174 12.83 20.59 4.74
N GLU A 175 13.32 19.57 5.47
CA GLU A 175 13.99 18.40 4.88
C GLU A 175 13.01 17.43 4.20
N LEU A 176 11.80 17.25 4.72
CA LEU A 176 10.76 16.43 4.10
C LEU A 176 10.21 17.07 2.81
N THR A 177 10.12 18.40 2.71
CA THR A 177 9.58 19.09 1.51
C THR A 177 10.45 18.77 0.28
N SER A 178 11.77 18.63 0.48
CA SER A 178 12.72 18.20 -0.55
C SER A 178 12.56 16.73 -0.97
N LEU A 179 11.95 15.89 -0.13
CA LEU A 179 12.00 14.43 -0.23
C LEU A 179 10.62 13.78 -0.44
N LEU A 180 9.53 14.47 -0.11
CA LEU A 180 8.18 13.89 -0.01
C LEU A 180 7.17 14.36 -1.06
N GLY A 181 7.52 15.32 -1.91
CA GLY A 181 6.62 15.84 -2.95
C GLY A 181 5.50 16.75 -2.40
N GLU A 182 4.80 17.41 -3.32
CA GLU A 182 3.84 18.48 -2.99
C GLU A 182 2.62 17.96 -2.21
N LEU A 183 2.07 16.81 -2.59
CA LEU A 183 0.83 16.28 -2.01
C LEU A 183 0.94 15.97 -0.50
N LYS A 184 2.06 15.38 -0.07
CA LYS A 184 2.31 15.09 1.36
C LYS A 184 2.55 16.37 2.16
N THR A 185 3.21 17.35 1.56
CA THR A 185 3.44 18.67 2.17
C THR A 185 2.12 19.38 2.43
N THR A 186 1.20 19.39 1.44
CA THR A 186 -0.13 19.99 1.59
C THR A 186 -0.96 19.30 2.66
N MET A 187 -0.90 17.97 2.77
CA MET A 187 -1.58 17.25 3.86
C MET A 187 -1.03 17.64 5.22
N LEU A 188 0.29 17.64 5.39
CA LEU A 188 0.93 18.00 6.65
C LEU A 188 0.59 19.43 7.08
N GLN A 189 0.63 20.38 6.13
CA GLN A 189 0.22 21.77 6.37
C GLN A 189 -1.25 21.88 6.78
N SER A 190 -2.14 21.10 6.15
CA SER A 190 -3.56 21.08 6.50
C SER A 190 -3.79 20.53 7.90
N PHE A 191 -3.12 19.44 8.28
CA PHE A 191 -3.15 18.88 9.64
C PHE A 191 -2.65 19.89 10.68
N MET A 192 -1.56 20.59 10.40
CA MET A 192 -1.02 21.63 11.29
C MET A 192 -1.97 22.82 11.45
N LYS A 193 -2.54 23.30 10.35
CA LYS A 193 -3.54 24.39 10.38
C LYS A 193 -4.77 23.98 11.19
N ALA A 194 -5.24 22.74 11.04
CA ALA A 194 -6.36 22.22 11.81
C ALA A 194 -6.04 22.14 13.32
N ALA A 195 -4.86 21.63 13.69
CA ALA A 195 -4.44 21.57 15.09
C ALA A 195 -4.29 22.97 15.73
N ASN A 196 -3.67 23.92 15.03
CA ASN A 196 -3.56 25.30 15.50
C ASN A 196 -4.93 25.98 15.65
N LEU A 197 -5.85 25.71 14.72
CA LEU A 197 -7.21 26.21 14.78
C LEU A 197 -7.96 25.61 15.99
N HIS A 198 -7.86 24.31 16.20
CA HIS A 198 -8.48 23.61 17.34
C HIS A 198 -8.02 24.18 18.68
N HIS A 199 -6.72 24.43 18.80
CA HIS A 199 -6.15 25.10 19.97
C HIS A 199 -6.69 26.53 20.15
N TYR A 200 -6.68 27.35 19.09
CA TYR A 200 -7.19 28.73 19.16
C TYR A 200 -8.65 28.78 19.59
N LEU A 201 -9.49 27.91 19.03
CA LEU A 201 -10.91 27.78 19.38
C LEU A 201 -11.15 27.30 20.81
N SER A 202 -10.15 26.66 21.42
CA SER A 202 -10.22 26.18 22.80
C SER A 202 -9.77 27.22 23.83
N ARG A 203 -9.31 28.40 23.40
CA ARG A 203 -8.87 29.47 24.31
C ARG A 203 -10.05 30.26 24.88
N PRO A 204 -9.96 30.70 26.15
CA PRO A 204 -10.97 31.57 26.77
C PRO A 204 -11.04 32.96 26.10
N GLU A 205 -9.97 33.36 25.40
CA GLU A 205 -9.85 34.62 24.64
C GLU A 205 -10.53 34.56 23.27
N CYS A 206 -10.96 33.37 22.82
CA CYS A 206 -11.57 33.19 21.51
C CYS A 206 -12.99 33.80 21.50
N PRO A 207 -13.35 34.66 20.51
CA PRO A 207 -14.70 35.22 20.41
C PRO A 207 -15.77 34.13 20.36
N GLN A 208 -16.91 34.34 21.04
CA GLN A 208 -18.01 33.35 21.11
C GLN A 208 -18.49 32.87 19.73
N HIS A 209 -18.59 33.76 18.76
CA HIS A 209 -18.95 33.39 17.38
C HIS A 209 -17.94 32.39 16.79
N MET A 210 -16.64 32.56 17.08
CA MET A 210 -15.63 31.62 16.59
C MET A 210 -15.71 30.27 17.29
N GLN A 211 -16.07 30.23 18.58
CA GLN A 211 -16.26 28.99 19.34
C GLN A 211 -17.41 28.12 18.79
N GLU A 212 -18.41 28.69 18.13
CA GLU A 212 -19.48 27.91 17.47
C GLU A 212 -18.91 26.97 16.39
N PHE A 213 -17.84 27.39 15.69
CA PHE A 213 -17.16 26.54 14.72
C PHE A 213 -16.38 25.39 15.35
N LYS A 214 -16.12 25.42 16.66
CA LYS A 214 -15.45 24.32 17.37
C LYS A 214 -16.28 23.05 17.30
N CYS A 215 -17.59 23.16 17.51
CA CYS A 215 -18.51 22.03 17.41
C CYS A 215 -18.47 21.39 16.00
N LEU A 216 -18.44 22.22 14.94
CA LEU A 216 -18.32 21.75 13.57
C LEU A 216 -16.98 21.06 13.30
N LEU A 217 -15.89 21.61 13.85
CA LEU A 217 -14.54 21.04 13.71
C LEU A 217 -14.39 19.72 14.47
N ASP A 218 -14.92 19.62 15.69
CA ASP A 218 -14.93 18.40 16.50
C ASP A 218 -15.74 17.29 15.81
N ASN A 219 -16.85 17.62 15.16
CA ASN A 219 -17.64 16.68 14.35
C ASN A 219 -16.87 16.18 13.12
N ALA A 220 -16.08 17.05 12.48
CA ALA A 220 -15.29 16.69 11.29
C ALA A 220 -13.99 15.93 11.64
N LEU A 221 -13.40 16.22 12.80
CA LEU A 221 -12.11 15.69 13.25
C LEU A 221 -12.20 15.31 14.74
N PRO A 222 -12.84 14.17 15.08
CA PRO A 222 -13.07 13.80 16.47
C PRO A 222 -11.76 13.60 17.25
N PRO A 223 -11.73 13.93 18.56
CA PRO A 223 -10.60 13.68 19.44
C PRO A 223 -10.13 12.23 19.42
N LYS A 224 -8.87 11.98 19.79
CA LYS A 224 -8.24 10.63 19.71
C LYS A 224 -9.04 9.57 20.47
N ASP A 225 -9.60 9.92 21.62
CA ASP A 225 -10.39 9.02 22.48
C ASP A 225 -11.72 8.57 21.86
N GLN A 226 -12.19 9.26 20.81
CA GLN A 226 -13.44 8.93 20.10
C GLN A 226 -13.19 8.25 18.73
N ARG A 227 -11.92 8.06 18.32
CA ARG A 227 -11.54 7.47 17.03
C ARG A 227 -11.32 5.96 17.07
N GLU A 228 -11.31 5.33 18.25
CA GLU A 228 -11.25 3.88 18.37
C GLU A 228 -12.62 3.26 18.07
N VAL A 229 -12.88 2.99 16.78
CA VAL A 229 -13.94 2.05 16.41
C VAL A 229 -13.45 0.66 16.81
N LYS A 230 -13.98 0.15 17.93
CA LYS A 230 -13.81 -1.23 18.33
C LYS A 230 -14.47 -2.10 17.27
N PHE A 231 -13.68 -2.71 16.38
CA PHE A 231 -14.18 -3.71 15.44
C PHE A 231 -14.54 -4.96 16.24
N GLU A 232 -15.79 -5.05 16.71
CA GLU A 232 -16.36 -6.31 17.14
C GLU A 232 -16.59 -7.15 15.88
N ALA A 233 -15.77 -8.19 15.71
CA ALA A 233 -16.00 -9.17 14.68
C ALA A 233 -17.34 -9.87 14.96
N ASP A 234 -18.24 -9.87 13.98
CA ASP A 234 -19.47 -10.64 14.07
C ASP A 234 -19.14 -12.11 14.37
N PRO A 235 -19.85 -12.75 15.32
CA PRO A 235 -19.62 -14.14 15.65
C PRO A 235 -19.87 -15.04 14.43
N PRO A 236 -19.10 -16.14 14.27
CA PRO A 236 -19.20 -17.00 13.11
C PRO A 236 -20.60 -17.60 13.02
N MET A 237 -21.31 -17.27 11.94
CA MET A 237 -22.58 -17.88 11.57
C MET A 237 -22.39 -19.39 11.44
N LEU A 238 -22.91 -20.15 12.41
CA LEU A 238 -23.02 -21.60 12.34
C LEU A 238 -23.80 -21.97 11.08
N ARG A 239 -23.08 -22.56 10.13
CA ARG A 239 -23.65 -23.11 8.90
C ARG A 239 -24.52 -24.30 9.32
N GLN A 240 -25.85 -24.12 9.30
CA GLN A 240 -26.78 -25.25 9.43
C GLN A 240 -26.64 -26.13 8.19
N THR A 241 -26.37 -27.40 8.45
CA THR A 241 -26.27 -28.53 7.50
C THR A 241 -27.60 -28.83 6.84
#